data_AF-A0A852FYH9-F1
#
_entry.id   AF-A0A852FYH9-F1
#
_cell.length_a   1.000
_cell.length_b   1.000
_cell.length_c   1.000
_cell.angle_alpha   90.00
_cell.angle_beta   90.00
_cell.angle_gamma   90.00
#
_symmetry.space_group_name_H-M   'P 1'
#
loop_
_entity.id
_entity.type
_entity.pdbx_description
1 polymer ?
#
loop_
_entity_poly.entity_id
_entity_poly.type
_entity_poly.pdbx_seq_one_letter_code
_entity_poly.pdbx_strand_id
1 'polypeptide(L)'
;LESSLLTQPWASVRFGESTFLAKVCFRDTGYILLISDLSSVWYESADAEAVGQRSKELNKRLTVHVSSFLNHLCSLMCPLLAGQPGATTAFSCQRSPSGLRLHVKSELSGLPFYWDFHCCPAPLEMVFRHLVRPLIQMNLALHCQVQELISLLLQKDAEIEDYRESGATLSRDRLRTEPFREETFQQNFMAE
;
A
#
# COMPACT_ATOMS: atom_id res chain seq x y z
N LEU A 1 8.81 -11.10 -11.51
CA LEU A 1 8.66 -9.75 -10.90
C LEU A 1 7.21 -9.46 -10.54
N GLU A 2 6.27 -9.55 -11.48
CA GLU A 2 4.83 -9.29 -11.21
C GLU A 2 4.22 -10.11 -10.07
N SER A 3 4.49 -11.42 -10.00
CA SER A 3 3.98 -12.27 -8.91
C SER A 3 4.43 -11.79 -7.53
N SER A 4 5.66 -11.27 -7.44
CA SER A 4 6.20 -10.71 -6.20
C SER A 4 5.64 -9.33 -5.88
N LEU A 5 5.24 -8.54 -6.89
CA LEU A 5 4.58 -7.25 -6.69
C LEU A 5 3.15 -7.39 -6.16
N LEU A 6 2.46 -8.50 -6.49
CA LEU A 6 1.13 -8.78 -5.98
C LEU A 6 1.11 -8.87 -4.45
N THR A 7 2.17 -9.41 -3.85
CA THR A 7 2.28 -9.57 -2.39
C THR A 7 2.83 -8.32 -1.70
N GLN A 8 3.25 -7.29 -2.43
CA GLN A 8 3.70 -6.04 -1.82
C GLN A 8 2.49 -5.20 -1.38
N PRO A 9 2.52 -4.64 -0.16
CA PRO A 9 1.47 -3.75 0.30
C PRO A 9 1.51 -2.43 -0.47
N TRP A 10 0.36 -1.78 -0.59
CA TRP A 10 0.29 -0.38 -1.00
C TRP A 10 0.69 0.50 0.18
N ALA A 11 1.61 1.44 -0.07
CA ALA A 11 2.05 2.41 0.91
C ALA A 11 1.75 3.84 0.43
N SER A 12 1.41 4.72 1.37
CA SER A 12 1.25 6.15 1.09
C SER A 12 2.63 6.81 1.01
N VAL A 13 2.88 7.49 -0.10
CA VAL A 13 4.13 8.23 -0.36
C VAL A 13 3.81 9.66 -0.80
N ARG A 14 4.71 10.59 -0.49
CA ARG A 14 4.56 12.00 -0.87
C ARG A 14 5.73 12.42 -1.75
N PHE A 15 5.40 13.02 -2.90
CA PHE A 15 6.35 13.57 -3.85
C PHE A 15 6.04 15.06 -4.05
N GLY A 16 6.83 15.93 -3.41
CA GLY A 16 6.50 17.35 -3.30
C GLY A 16 5.17 17.57 -2.56
N GLU A 17 4.21 18.22 -3.22
CA GLU A 17 2.87 18.48 -2.68
C GLU A 17 1.85 17.37 -2.99
N SER A 18 2.23 16.36 -3.79
CA SER A 18 1.31 15.30 -4.21
C SER A 18 1.46 14.04 -3.38
N THR A 19 0.33 13.48 -2.95
CA THR A 19 0.26 12.18 -2.27
C THR A 19 -0.11 11.09 -3.27
N PHE A 20 0.53 9.94 -3.15
CA PHE A 20 0.28 8.75 -3.97
C PHE A 20 0.22 7.50 -3.10
N LEU A 21 -0.42 6.47 -3.63
CA LEU A 21 -0.18 5.09 -3.21
C LEU A 21 0.84 4.47 -4.13
N ALA A 22 1.85 3.80 -3.58
CA ALA A 22 2.86 3.11 -4.37
C ALA A 22 3.18 1.73 -3.79
N LYS A 23 3.59 0.83 -4.66
CA LYS A 23 4.25 -0.43 -4.29
C LYS A 23 5.29 -0.81 -5.32
N VAL A 24 6.38 -1.39 -4.87
CA VAL A 24 7.53 -1.70 -5.71
C VAL A 24 8.10 -3.06 -5.34
N CYS A 25 8.63 -3.77 -6.33
CA CYS A 25 9.40 -4.98 -6.11
C CYS A 25 10.73 -4.88 -6.87
N PHE A 26 11.84 -4.95 -6.13
CA PHE A 26 13.19 -5.03 -6.69
C PHE A 26 13.68 -6.48 -6.66
N ARG A 27 14.47 -6.85 -7.67
CA ARG A 27 15.26 -8.09 -7.78
C ARG A 27 16.62 -7.72 -8.36
N ASP A 28 17.56 -8.66 -8.38
CA ASP A 28 18.90 -8.41 -8.94
C ASP A 28 18.91 -8.11 -10.44
N THR A 29 17.82 -8.48 -11.14
CA THR A 29 17.68 -8.35 -12.60
C THR A 29 16.70 -7.27 -13.04
N GLY A 30 16.11 -6.52 -12.11
CA GLY A 30 15.18 -5.45 -12.46
C GLY A 30 14.19 -5.12 -11.35
N TYR A 31 13.23 -4.28 -11.69
CA TYR A 31 12.15 -3.91 -10.79
C TYR A 31 10.82 -3.76 -11.51
N ILE A 32 9.75 -3.78 -10.72
CA ILE A 32 8.43 -3.32 -11.15
C ILE A 32 7.86 -2.37 -10.09
N LEU A 33 7.37 -1.22 -10.53
CA LEU A 33 6.76 -0.18 -9.71
C LEU A 33 5.32 0.02 -10.19
N LEU A 34 4.40 0.12 -9.25
CA LEU A 34 3.01 0.51 -9.49
C LEU A 34 2.66 1.68 -8.56
N ILE A 35 2.06 2.71 -9.11
CA ILE A 35 1.76 3.96 -8.40
C ILE A 35 0.40 4.51 -8.83
N SER A 36 -0.35 5.09 -7.88
CA SER A 36 -1.66 5.67 -8.12
C SER A 36 -1.86 6.93 -7.28
N ASP A 37 -2.56 7.91 -7.83
CA ASP A 37 -3.08 9.07 -7.10
C ASP A 37 -4.59 8.91 -6.80
N LEU A 38 -5.10 7.68 -6.87
CA LEU A 38 -6.51 7.29 -6.78
C LEU A 38 -7.39 7.78 -7.94
N SER A 39 -6.88 8.64 -8.83
CA SER A 39 -7.56 9.04 -10.06
C SER A 39 -7.04 8.25 -11.27
N SER A 40 -5.76 7.90 -11.26
CA SER A 40 -5.08 7.16 -12.31
C SER A 40 -4.07 6.18 -11.70
N VAL A 41 -3.68 5.19 -12.50
CA VAL A 41 -2.68 4.18 -12.11
C VAL A 41 -1.61 4.15 -13.19
N TRP A 42 -0.35 4.24 -12.78
CA TRP A 42 0.81 4.13 -13.65
C TRP A 42 1.71 2.99 -13.18
N TYR A 43 2.46 2.43 -14.11
CA TYR A 43 3.42 1.39 -13.84
C TYR A 43 4.71 1.59 -14.62
N GLU A 44 5.78 1.03 -14.10
CA GLU A 44 7.02 0.82 -14.84
C GLU A 44 7.54 -0.58 -14.54
N SER A 45 8.01 -1.28 -15.57
CA SER A 45 8.83 -2.47 -15.44
C SER A 45 10.17 -2.20 -16.15
N ALA A 46 11.27 -2.34 -15.42
CA ALA A 46 12.60 -2.17 -15.98
C ALA A 46 13.45 -3.40 -15.67
N ASP A 47 14.04 -3.99 -16.71
CA ASP A 47 14.97 -5.10 -16.59
C ASP A 47 16.42 -4.61 -16.45
N ALA A 48 17.36 -5.54 -16.38
CA ALA A 48 18.76 -5.23 -16.17
C ALA A 48 19.37 -4.40 -17.30
N GLU A 49 18.91 -4.58 -18.54
CA GLU A 49 19.38 -3.83 -19.70
C GLU A 49 18.89 -2.38 -19.64
N ALA A 50 17.58 -2.18 -19.43
CA ALA A 50 16.99 -0.86 -19.27
C ALA A 50 17.62 -0.11 -18.09
N VAL A 51 17.89 -0.82 -16.99
CA VAL A 51 18.55 -0.24 -15.81
C VAL A 51 20.00 0.12 -16.11
N GLY A 52 20.74 -0.77 -16.76
CA GLY A 52 22.13 -0.55 -17.15
C GLY A 52 22.29 0.64 -18.12
N GLN A 53 21.37 0.79 -19.07
CA GLN A 53 21.39 1.90 -20.01
C GLN A 53 21.07 3.23 -19.32
N ARG A 54 19.96 3.30 -18.58
CA ARG A 54 19.52 4.52 -17.90
C ARG A 54 20.48 4.96 -16.80
N SER A 55 21.10 4.03 -16.09
CA SER A 55 22.11 4.35 -15.07
C SER A 55 23.33 5.04 -15.67
N LYS A 56 23.82 4.58 -16.83
CA LYS A 56 24.92 5.24 -17.57
C LYS A 56 24.56 6.64 -18.06
N GLU A 57 23.32 6.82 -18.51
CA GLU A 57 22.83 8.12 -18.99
C GLU A 57 22.74 9.15 -17.87
N LEU A 58 22.15 8.76 -16.73
CA LEU A 58 21.90 9.66 -15.60
C LEU A 58 23.12 9.83 -14.68
N ASN A 59 23.99 8.82 -14.58
CA ASN A 59 25.11 8.77 -13.65
C ASN A 59 26.43 8.49 -14.40
N LYS A 60 26.82 9.38 -15.32
CA LYS A 60 27.96 9.20 -16.23
C LYS A 60 29.31 8.86 -15.57
N ARG A 61 29.48 9.17 -14.29
CA ARG A 61 30.72 8.91 -13.52
C ARG A 61 30.67 7.62 -12.71
N LEU A 62 29.53 6.94 -12.69
CA LEU A 62 29.25 5.80 -11.83
C LEU A 62 29.37 4.52 -12.67
N THR A 63 30.38 3.70 -12.36
CA THR A 63 30.57 2.38 -13.00
C THR A 63 30.29 1.31 -11.95
N VAL A 64 29.05 0.82 -11.93
CA VAL A 64 28.57 -0.11 -10.91
C VAL A 64 27.75 -1.21 -11.58
N HIS A 65 27.83 -2.43 -11.05
CA HIS A 65 26.99 -3.54 -11.53
C HIS A 65 25.51 -3.23 -11.32
N VAL A 66 24.67 -3.65 -12.27
CA VAL A 66 23.22 -3.40 -12.26
C VAL A 66 22.56 -3.90 -10.98
N SER A 67 22.95 -5.06 -10.45
CA SER A 67 22.43 -5.58 -9.18
C SER A 67 22.74 -4.66 -7.99
N SER A 68 23.94 -4.10 -7.93
CA SER A 68 24.32 -3.14 -6.88
C SER A 68 23.56 -1.82 -7.02
N PHE A 69 23.31 -1.38 -8.26
CA PHE A 69 22.48 -0.21 -8.54
C PHE A 69 21.03 -0.43 -8.10
N LEU A 70 20.46 -1.60 -8.40
CA LEU A 70 19.11 -2.00 -7.98
C LEU A 70 18.99 -2.13 -6.46
N ASN A 71 20.01 -2.67 -5.80
CA ASN A 71 20.07 -2.73 -4.34
C ASN A 71 20.10 -1.33 -3.72
N HIS A 72 20.82 -0.38 -4.34
CA HIS A 72 20.77 1.00 -3.89
C HIS A 72 19.38 1.61 -4.08
N LEU A 73 18.74 1.46 -5.25
CA LEU A 73 17.36 1.93 -5.45
C LEU A 73 16.38 1.34 -4.43
N CYS A 74 16.51 0.05 -4.14
CA CYS A 74 15.74 -0.62 -3.09
C CYS A 74 15.96 0.04 -1.72
N SER A 75 17.22 0.33 -1.36
CA SER A 75 17.57 1.01 -0.11
C SER A 75 17.01 2.44 0.01
N LEU A 76 16.73 3.10 -1.12
CA LEU A 76 16.10 4.44 -1.14
C LEU A 76 14.57 4.34 -1.04
N MET A 77 13.97 3.39 -1.77
CA MET A 77 12.51 3.26 -1.88
C MET A 77 11.87 2.54 -0.70
N CYS A 78 12.52 1.55 -0.09
CA CYS A 78 11.96 0.79 1.02
C CYS A 78 11.68 1.67 2.26
N PRO A 79 12.60 2.54 2.72
CA PRO A 79 12.31 3.45 3.82
C PRO A 79 11.19 4.45 3.49
N LEU A 80 11.15 4.96 2.25
CA LEU A 80 10.07 5.83 1.78
C LEU A 80 8.70 5.13 1.89
N LEU A 81 8.59 3.89 1.43
CA LEU A 81 7.35 3.09 1.50
C LEU A 81 6.99 2.69 2.94
N ALA A 82 7.97 2.63 3.85
CA ALA A 82 7.74 2.45 5.27
C ALA A 82 7.32 3.75 5.99
N GLY A 83 7.18 4.88 5.28
CA GLY A 83 6.87 6.18 5.86
C GLY A 83 8.05 6.85 6.58
N GLN A 84 9.27 6.36 6.36
CA GLN A 84 10.50 6.84 6.98
C GLN A 84 11.53 7.22 5.90
N PRO A 85 11.28 8.26 5.08
CA PRO A 85 12.20 8.64 4.01
C PRO A 85 13.56 9.06 4.58
N GLY A 86 14.64 8.66 3.89
CA GLY A 86 15.99 9.06 4.26
C GLY A 86 16.19 10.57 4.09
N ALA A 87 16.80 11.22 5.08
CA ALA A 87 16.97 12.68 5.11
C ALA A 87 17.76 13.26 3.92
N THR A 88 18.61 12.45 3.28
CA THR A 88 19.46 12.85 2.14
C THR A 88 18.84 12.52 0.78
N THR A 89 17.66 11.90 0.75
CA THR A 89 17.00 11.51 -0.50
C THR A 89 15.86 12.46 -0.81
N ALA A 90 15.96 13.14 -1.95
CA ALA A 90 14.91 14.00 -2.47
C ALA A 90 14.12 13.25 -3.54
N PHE A 91 12.80 13.27 -3.41
CA PHE A 91 11.88 12.74 -4.40
C PHE A 91 11.00 13.86 -4.98
N SER A 92 10.80 13.85 -6.28
CA SER A 92 9.83 14.73 -6.95
C SER A 92 9.12 13.98 -8.07
N CYS A 93 8.01 14.53 -8.55
CA CYS A 93 7.25 13.93 -9.64
C CYS A 93 6.86 14.98 -10.68
N GLN A 94 6.81 14.55 -11.94
CA GLN A 94 6.30 15.33 -13.05
C GLN A 94 5.22 14.53 -13.78
N ARG A 95 4.03 15.12 -13.88
CA ARG A 95 2.92 14.56 -14.65
C ARG A 95 3.00 15.04 -16.10
N SER A 96 2.74 14.16 -17.05
CA SER A 96 2.60 14.48 -18.47
C SER A 96 1.40 13.74 -19.05
N PRO A 97 0.89 14.13 -20.24
CA PRO A 97 -0.13 13.36 -20.93
C PRO A 97 0.31 11.92 -21.24
N SER A 98 1.62 11.69 -21.35
CA SER A 98 2.22 10.39 -21.63
C SER A 98 2.42 9.50 -20.40
N GLY A 99 2.26 10.04 -19.18
CA GLY A 99 2.44 9.26 -17.95
C GLY A 99 2.93 10.08 -16.75
N LEU A 100 3.65 9.39 -15.87
CA LEU A 100 4.19 9.95 -14.63
C LEU A 100 5.69 9.67 -14.57
N ARG A 101 6.49 10.73 -14.40
CA ARG A 101 7.92 10.61 -14.13
C ARG A 101 8.19 10.86 -12.66
N LEU A 102 8.88 9.95 -11.99
CA LEU A 102 9.34 10.14 -10.61
C LEU A 102 10.85 10.31 -10.61
N HIS A 103 11.31 11.42 -10.06
CA HIS A 103 12.72 11.74 -9.95
C HIS A 103 13.22 11.44 -8.54
N VAL A 104 14.35 10.75 -8.46
CA VAL A 104 15.08 10.48 -7.24
C VAL A 104 16.44 11.13 -7.33
N LYS A 105 16.78 11.93 -6.33
CA LYS A 105 18.11 12.47 -6.13
C LYS A 105 18.60 12.04 -4.75
N SER A 106 19.71 11.32 -4.71
CA SER A 106 20.36 10.89 -3.47
C SER A 106 21.87 11.03 -3.58
N GLU A 107 22.58 10.43 -2.64
CA GLU A 107 24.02 10.29 -2.65
C GLU A 107 24.39 8.81 -2.53
N LEU A 108 25.41 8.39 -3.26
CA LEU A 108 26.04 7.07 -3.13
C LEU A 108 27.54 7.28 -2.89
N SER A 109 28.01 7.03 -1.66
CA SER A 109 29.42 7.12 -1.26
C SER A 109 30.06 8.49 -1.57
N GLY A 110 29.41 9.60 -1.23
CA GLY A 110 29.92 10.95 -1.53
C GLY A 110 29.60 11.46 -2.94
N LEU A 111 29.06 10.62 -3.83
CA LEU A 111 28.75 10.98 -5.20
C LEU A 111 27.26 11.23 -5.39
N PRO A 112 26.86 12.29 -6.13
CA PRO A 112 25.46 12.50 -6.51
C PRO A 112 24.91 11.32 -7.30
N PHE A 113 23.75 10.83 -6.89
CA PHE A 113 23.02 9.74 -7.52
C PHE A 113 21.67 10.22 -8.03
N TYR A 114 21.33 9.84 -9.26
CA TYR A 114 20.10 10.25 -9.93
C TYR A 114 19.37 9.05 -10.54
N TRP A 115 18.06 9.02 -10.39
CA TRP A 115 17.21 8.04 -11.06
C TRP A 115 15.86 8.63 -11.43
N ASP A 116 15.42 8.33 -12.65
CA ASP A 116 14.08 8.68 -13.13
C ASP A 116 13.29 7.38 -13.36
N PHE A 117 12.17 7.20 -12.65
CA PHE A 117 11.17 6.19 -12.99
C PHE A 117 10.26 6.73 -14.07
N HIS A 118 10.10 6.00 -15.17
CA HIS A 118 9.27 6.37 -16.32
C HIS A 118 8.00 5.53 -16.31
N CYS A 119 6.99 5.99 -15.57
CA CYS A 119 5.75 5.24 -15.42
C CYS A 119 4.76 5.60 -16.52
N CYS A 120 4.33 4.62 -17.31
CA CYS A 120 3.26 4.78 -18.28
C CYS A 120 1.90 4.36 -17.66
N PRO A 121 0.76 4.71 -18.27
CA PRO A 121 -0.55 4.26 -17.78
C PRO A 121 -0.59 2.73 -17.61
N ALA A 122 -1.07 2.27 -16.45
CA ALA A 122 -1.13 0.85 -16.15
C ALA A 122 -2.15 0.13 -17.05
N PRO A 123 -1.80 -1.03 -17.62
CA PRO A 123 -2.74 -1.88 -18.33
C PRO A 123 -3.91 -2.24 -17.43
N LEU A 124 -5.09 -2.41 -18.04
CA LEU A 124 -6.31 -2.73 -17.33
C LEU A 124 -6.16 -4.02 -16.47
N GLU A 125 -5.42 -5.01 -16.96
CA GLU A 125 -5.13 -6.23 -16.21
C GLU A 125 -4.40 -5.94 -14.88
N MET A 126 -3.42 -5.03 -14.88
CA MET A 126 -2.70 -4.64 -13.65
C MET A 126 -3.64 -3.94 -12.68
N VAL A 127 -4.53 -3.06 -13.17
CA VAL A 127 -5.53 -2.40 -12.32
C VAL A 127 -6.47 -3.44 -11.71
N PHE A 128 -6.97 -4.39 -12.49
CA PHE A 128 -7.84 -5.46 -11.99
C PHE A 128 -7.15 -6.33 -10.94
N ARG A 129 -5.91 -6.76 -11.20
CA ARG A 129 -5.19 -7.69 -10.34
C ARG A 129 -4.65 -7.05 -9.06
N HIS A 130 -4.25 -5.78 -9.11
CA HIS A 130 -3.58 -5.10 -7.99
C HIS A 130 -4.51 -4.20 -7.17
N LEU A 131 -5.70 -3.86 -7.68
CA LEU A 131 -6.68 -3.01 -7.00
C LEU A 131 -8.06 -3.67 -6.94
N VAL A 132 -8.71 -3.87 -8.08
CA VAL A 132 -10.15 -4.22 -8.12
C VAL A 132 -10.44 -5.56 -7.43
N ARG A 133 -9.77 -6.64 -7.84
CA ARG A 133 -10.00 -7.98 -7.29
C ARG A 133 -9.65 -8.05 -5.79
N PRO A 134 -8.48 -7.56 -5.33
CA PRO A 134 -8.17 -7.51 -3.90
C PRO A 134 -9.22 -6.72 -3.10
N LEU A 135 -9.66 -5.55 -3.57
CA LEU A 135 -10.63 -4.72 -2.85
C LEU A 135 -12.00 -5.40 -2.73
N ILE A 136 -12.49 -6.06 -3.80
CA ILE A 136 -13.73 -6.85 -3.75
C ILE A 136 -13.59 -8.00 -2.76
N GLN A 137 -12.47 -8.73 -2.79
CA GLN A 137 -12.23 -9.83 -1.86
C GLN A 137 -12.14 -9.35 -0.41
N MET A 138 -11.49 -8.22 -0.15
CA MET A 138 -11.44 -7.60 1.17
C MET A 138 -12.84 -7.18 1.64
N ASN A 139 -13.66 -6.56 0.78
CA ASN A 139 -15.02 -6.17 1.12
C ASN A 139 -15.88 -7.39 1.50
N LEU A 140 -15.81 -8.47 0.73
CA LEU A 140 -16.52 -9.72 1.05
C LEU A 140 -16.04 -10.32 2.38
N ALA A 141 -14.73 -10.39 2.59
CA ALA A 141 -14.17 -10.92 3.83
C ALA A 141 -14.58 -10.09 5.06
N LEU A 142 -14.55 -8.76 4.95
CA LEU A 142 -14.99 -7.85 6.00
C LEU A 142 -16.50 -7.99 6.26
N HIS A 143 -17.30 -8.17 5.21
CA HIS A 143 -18.74 -8.41 5.37
C HIS A 143 -19.01 -9.72 6.12
N CYS A 144 -18.31 -10.80 5.77
CA CYS A 144 -18.38 -12.06 6.52
C CYS A 144 -17.98 -11.88 7.99
N GLN A 145 -16.88 -11.16 8.26
CA GLN A 145 -16.46 -10.88 9.64
C GLN A 145 -17.52 -10.12 10.43
N VAL A 146 -18.17 -9.12 9.82
CA VAL A 146 -19.26 -8.37 10.47
C VAL A 146 -20.40 -9.32 10.85
N GLN A 147 -20.81 -10.22 9.95
CA GLN A 147 -21.87 -11.19 10.21
C GLN A 147 -21.51 -12.21 11.30
N GLU A 148 -20.26 -12.69 11.31
CA GLU A 148 -19.75 -13.57 12.37
C GLU A 148 -19.76 -12.87 13.74
N LEU A 149 -19.35 -11.60 13.79
CA LEU A 149 -19.35 -10.80 15.02
C LEU A 149 -20.78 -10.52 15.51
N ILE A 150 -21.73 -10.24 14.61
CA ILE A 150 -23.15 -10.09 14.95
C ILE A 150 -23.69 -11.36 15.58
N SER A 151 -23.43 -12.52 14.96
CA SER A 151 -23.85 -13.81 15.50
C SER A 151 -23.27 -14.07 16.90
N LEU A 152 -22.00 -13.73 17.11
CA LEU A 152 -21.34 -13.85 18.41
C LEU A 152 -21.98 -12.95 19.47
N LEU A 153 -22.32 -11.71 19.12
CA LEU A 153 -22.99 -10.78 20.04
C LEU A 153 -24.37 -11.28 20.44
N LEU A 154 -25.18 -11.75 19.49
CA LEU A 154 -26.50 -12.31 19.78
C LEU A 154 -26.42 -13.55 20.67
N GLN A 155 -25.41 -14.41 20.47
CA GLN A 155 -25.17 -15.56 21.34
C GLN A 155 -24.81 -15.11 22.77
N LYS A 156 -24.02 -14.03 22.91
CA LYS A 156 -23.64 -13.48 24.21
C LYS A 156 -24.82 -12.82 24.92
N ASP A 157 -25.69 -12.13 24.19
CA ASP A 157 -26.91 -11.56 24.78
C ASP A 157 -27.88 -12.64 25.27
N ALA A 158 -28.02 -13.75 24.53
CA ALA A 158 -28.80 -14.90 24.98
C ALA A 158 -28.21 -15.53 26.25
N GLU A 159 -26.89 -15.66 26.34
CA GLU A 159 -26.20 -16.14 27.55
C GLU A 159 -26.42 -15.19 28.74
N ILE A 160 -26.36 -13.87 28.54
CA ILE A 160 -26.65 -12.87 29.57
C ILE A 160 -28.09 -12.97 30.06
N GLU A 161 -29.04 -13.21 29.15
CA GLU A 161 -30.45 -13.34 29.51
C GLU A 161 -30.70 -14.63 30.30
N ASP A 162 -30.08 -15.75 29.93
CA ASP A 162 -30.15 -17.01 30.69
C ASP A 162 -29.65 -16.86 32.15
N TYR A 163 -28.55 -16.11 32.36
CA TYR A 163 -28.10 -15.77 33.71
C TYR A 163 -29.16 -14.99 34.50
N ARG A 164 -29.85 -14.03 33.86
CA ARG A 164 -30.90 -13.23 34.50
C ARG A 164 -32.13 -14.07 34.84
N GLU A 165 -32.57 -14.92 33.91
CA GLU A 165 -33.70 -15.84 34.11
C GLU A 165 -33.40 -16.87 35.21
N SER A 166 -32.15 -17.30 35.33
CA SER A 166 -31.65 -18.17 36.41
C SER A 166 -31.49 -17.47 37.77
N GLY A 167 -31.77 -16.17 37.86
CA GLY A 167 -31.73 -15.38 39.10
C GLY A 167 -30.34 -14.86 39.49
N ALA A 168 -29.36 -14.91 38.58
CA ALA A 168 -28.05 -14.31 38.82
C ALA A 168 -28.17 -12.77 38.86
N THR A 169 -27.44 -12.15 39.79
CA THR A 169 -27.42 -10.69 39.95
C THR A 169 -26.04 -10.12 39.60
N LEU A 170 -26.04 -8.97 38.91
CA LEU A 170 -24.81 -8.28 38.58
C LEU A 170 -24.23 -7.63 39.85
N SER A 171 -22.94 -7.85 40.12
CA SER A 171 -22.26 -7.21 41.26
C SER A 171 -21.85 -5.76 40.99
N ARG A 172 -21.80 -5.35 39.72
CA ARG A 172 -21.36 -4.02 39.28
C ARG A 172 -22.21 -3.53 38.11
N ASP A 173 -23.28 -2.78 38.38
CA ASP A 173 -24.26 -2.35 37.38
C ASP A 173 -23.67 -1.66 36.14
N ARG A 174 -22.55 -0.93 36.30
CA ARG A 174 -21.83 -0.28 35.19
C ARG A 174 -21.30 -1.23 34.11
N LEU A 175 -21.26 -2.53 34.37
CA LEU A 175 -20.85 -3.55 33.39
C LEU A 175 -22.00 -4.02 32.50
N ARG A 176 -23.23 -3.61 32.80
CA ARG A 176 -24.40 -3.95 31.99
C ARG A 176 -24.29 -3.28 30.62
N THR A 177 -24.38 -4.08 29.57
CA THR A 177 -24.52 -3.62 28.19
C THR A 177 -26.00 -3.63 27.79
N GLU A 178 -26.35 -2.75 26.87
CA GLU A 178 -27.64 -2.83 26.17
C GLU A 178 -27.61 -4.01 25.19
N PRO A 179 -28.74 -4.73 24.99
CA PRO A 179 -28.81 -5.81 24.01
C PRO A 179 -28.45 -5.30 22.62
N PHE A 180 -27.62 -6.06 21.91
CA PHE A 180 -27.19 -5.72 20.57
C PHE A 180 -28.36 -5.73 19.58
N ARG A 181 -28.44 -4.70 18.74
CA ARG A 181 -29.41 -4.59 17.65
C ARG A 181 -28.70 -4.19 16.37
N GLU A 182 -28.69 -5.11 15.39
CA GLU A 182 -27.99 -4.92 14.12
C GLU A 182 -28.45 -3.67 13.38
N GLU A 183 -29.76 -3.46 13.22
CA GLU A 183 -30.31 -2.32 12.48
C GLU A 183 -29.88 -0.98 13.08
N THR A 184 -29.96 -0.86 14.41
CA THR A 184 -29.55 0.36 15.12
C THR A 184 -28.04 0.58 14.99
N PHE A 185 -27.25 -0.47 15.08
CA PHE A 185 -25.80 -0.39 14.88
C PHE A 185 -25.46 0.09 13.45
N GLN A 186 -26.08 -0.49 12.43
CA GLN A 186 -25.86 -0.11 11.03
C GLN A 186 -26.28 1.33 10.74
N GLN A 187 -27.43 1.76 11.26
CA GLN A 187 -27.90 3.15 11.10
C GLN A 187 -26.94 4.15 11.74
N ASN A 188 -26.47 3.87 12.95
CA ASN A 188 -25.51 4.73 13.64
C ASN A 188 -24.16 4.78 12.91
N PHE A 189 -23.65 3.63 12.47
CA PHE A 189 -22.37 3.55 11.76
C PHE A 189 -22.37 4.30 10.43
N MET A 190 -23.50 4.31 9.71
CA MET A 190 -23.62 5.04 8.43
C MET A 190 -23.87 6.54 8.60
N ALA A 191 -24.22 7.00 9.80
CA ALA A 191 -24.47 8.40 10.11
C ALA A 191 -23.23 9.16 10.61
N GLU A 192 -22.15 8.43 10.94
CA GLU A 192 -20.81 8.94 11.29
C GLU A 192 -19.93 9.18 10.06
#